data_AF-A0A0F7U1I6-F1
#
_entry.id   AF-A0A0F7U1I6-F1
#
_cell.length_a   1.000
_cell.length_b   1.000
_cell.length_c   1.000
_cell.angle_alpha   90.00
_cell.angle_beta   90.00
_cell.angle_gamma   90.00
#
_symmetry.space_group_name_H-M   'P 1'
#
loop_
_entity.id
_entity.type
_entity.pdbx_description
1 polymer ?
#
loop_
_entity_poly.entity_id
_entity_poly.type
_entity_poly.pdbx_seq_one_letter_code
_entity_poly.pdbx_strand_id
1 'polypeptide(L)'
;MQLPISALTMGVSTKDAHSAHNHLVGHHGEGLKLAALVLSRNRYNVSIAASGCNWRFDMHTDASSVSCAVTPSQKTKSIEWTDPALDMASLRYHVQRDVAVVIGATRAKSGRPVALDAFLNWLRLTTIDIRGLAFPSSIISTPHGDLILDPQLRGQLYHNGITLNNSTVGGAFLFAYNFAYSTTCRDRRRLASWRDAARQVQQIWEEALRKQEDTILPLLVDLLRKHARSADAEMVGPHLEPPAVRRIWQYLLRKSAGKEFFYSERSNDQTVNTIRDSLGQRPARLPDTLWHILRAHCPIRTVEEEQQELFKDAMPCVVPDTTFARAVDRALRACFALLRFTDHIQVFYVRGSAGKVDVYFDKGQGMLKIHCRWLDFARMHHRSFCRPWSPSNLADTNAPFFCCHVVEELLVRSIASMFKAHPTSRPAEMKFMRQIGRRLRYLPHSIKLKPYPGGILVSWEDNEAESFRTLGPSGPDYHVVLHDDNCANTGTALLHDKPSLATWCPVIAASSSLVRRTECASLPVCRTHRHIMP
;
A
#
# COMPACT_ATOMS: atom_id res chain seq x y z
N MET A 1 -62.55 -18.35 23.15
CA MET A 1 -61.48 -18.29 24.16
C MET A 1 -60.80 -16.93 24.02
N GLN A 2 -60.78 -16.12 25.08
CA GLN A 2 -60.05 -14.84 25.12
C GLN A 2 -58.62 -15.13 25.57
N LEU A 3 -57.64 -14.61 24.85
CA LEU A 3 -56.23 -14.80 25.17
C LEU A 3 -55.64 -13.44 25.54
N PRO A 4 -55.05 -13.26 26.74
CA PRO A 4 -54.31 -12.04 27.07
C PRO A 4 -53.11 -11.86 26.13
N ILE A 5 -52.50 -10.67 26.07
CA ILE A 5 -51.28 -10.43 25.27
C ILE A 5 -50.15 -11.40 25.68
N SER A 6 -50.09 -11.78 26.97
CA SER A 6 -49.21 -12.80 27.51
C SER A 6 -49.58 -14.25 27.12
N ALA A 7 -50.73 -14.47 26.49
CA ALA A 7 -51.07 -15.73 25.86
C ALA A 7 -50.77 -15.73 24.35
N LEU A 8 -50.47 -14.56 23.75
CA LEU A 8 -49.78 -14.49 22.46
C LEU A 8 -48.27 -14.78 22.61
N THR A 9 -47.70 -14.61 23.82
CA THR A 9 -46.40 -15.19 24.20
C THR A 9 -46.51 -16.70 24.41
N MET A 10 -46.92 -17.46 23.38
CA MET A 10 -46.76 -18.92 23.40
C MET A 10 -45.32 -19.26 23.03
N GLY A 11 -44.52 -19.58 24.05
CA GLY A 11 -43.10 -19.93 23.96
C GLY A 11 -42.81 -21.43 23.96
N VAL A 12 -43.60 -22.24 23.24
CA VAL A 12 -43.21 -23.62 22.91
C VAL A 12 -43.46 -23.83 21.43
N SER A 13 -42.40 -23.69 20.63
CA SER A 13 -42.36 -24.17 19.25
C SER A 13 -41.73 -25.56 19.30
N THR A 14 -42.42 -26.60 18.81
CA THR A 14 -41.81 -27.94 18.62
C THR A 14 -40.66 -27.91 17.61
N LYS A 15 -40.46 -26.80 16.90
CA LYS A 15 -39.39 -26.63 15.91
C LYS A 15 -37.99 -26.53 16.51
N ASP A 16 -37.86 -26.14 17.79
CA ASP A 16 -36.56 -26.13 18.48
C ASP A 16 -36.07 -27.56 18.81
N ALA A 17 -36.98 -28.55 18.85
CA ALA A 17 -36.62 -29.95 19.13
C ALA A 17 -36.07 -30.71 17.91
N HIS A 18 -36.12 -30.13 16.70
CA HIS A 18 -35.68 -30.78 15.46
C HIS A 18 -34.67 -29.88 14.73
N SER A 19 -33.38 -30.15 14.96
CA SER A 19 -32.23 -29.48 14.32
C SER A 19 -32.29 -29.49 12.77
N ALA A 20 -33.10 -30.37 12.18
CA ALA A 20 -33.36 -30.46 10.75
C ALA A 20 -34.00 -29.20 10.13
N HIS A 21 -34.59 -28.30 10.93
CA HIS A 21 -35.34 -27.14 10.42
C HIS A 21 -34.69 -25.78 10.68
N ASN A 22 -33.45 -25.75 11.15
CA ASN A 22 -32.72 -24.50 11.47
C ASN A 22 -32.50 -23.58 10.26
N HIS A 23 -32.54 -24.13 9.05
CA HIS A 23 -32.40 -23.37 7.79
C HIS A 23 -33.69 -22.64 7.39
N LEU A 24 -34.85 -22.99 7.97
CA LEU A 24 -36.11 -22.35 7.62
C LEU A 24 -36.23 -20.99 8.29
N VAL A 25 -36.62 -19.98 7.50
CA VAL A 25 -36.87 -18.62 7.99
C VAL A 25 -37.86 -18.65 9.16
N GLY A 26 -38.81 -19.60 9.22
CA GLY A 26 -39.87 -19.72 10.23
C GLY A 26 -39.56 -20.53 11.51
N HIS A 27 -38.30 -20.91 11.80
CA HIS A 27 -37.99 -21.91 12.84
C HIS A 27 -38.37 -21.49 14.27
N HIS A 28 -38.20 -20.22 14.66
CA HIS A 28 -38.62 -19.74 15.99
C HIS A 28 -40.14 -19.64 16.25
N GLY A 29 -41.00 -19.81 15.23
CA GLY A 29 -42.46 -19.89 15.40
C GLY A 29 -43.23 -18.61 15.83
N GLU A 30 -42.56 -17.50 16.16
CA GLU A 30 -43.20 -16.27 16.66
C GLU A 30 -43.56 -15.24 15.58
N GLY A 31 -42.89 -15.29 14.42
CA GLY A 31 -42.98 -14.24 13.39
C GLY A 31 -44.39 -13.99 12.85
N LEU A 32 -45.20 -15.04 12.64
CA LEU A 32 -46.56 -14.90 12.13
C LEU A 32 -47.51 -14.23 13.13
N LYS A 33 -47.27 -14.45 14.44
CA LYS A 33 -48.04 -13.83 15.53
C LYS A 33 -47.72 -12.34 15.61
N LEU A 34 -46.43 -11.99 15.56
CA LEU A 34 -45.99 -10.60 15.54
C LEU A 34 -46.51 -9.87 14.30
N ALA A 35 -46.50 -10.50 13.13
CA ALA A 35 -47.07 -9.93 11.91
C ALA A 35 -48.57 -9.63 12.07
N ALA A 36 -49.35 -10.59 12.60
CA ALA A 36 -50.78 -10.39 12.87
C ALA A 36 -51.03 -9.24 13.85
N LEU A 37 -50.24 -9.13 14.92
CA LEU A 37 -50.30 -8.04 15.89
C LEU A 37 -49.99 -6.67 15.23
N VAL A 38 -48.90 -6.57 14.47
CA VAL A 38 -48.51 -5.33 13.78
C VAL A 38 -49.57 -4.89 12.78
N LEU A 39 -50.10 -5.81 11.98
CA LEU A 39 -51.16 -5.51 11.01
C LEU A 39 -52.45 -5.08 11.71
N SER A 40 -52.85 -5.76 12.79
CA SER A 40 -54.03 -5.42 13.59
C SER A 40 -53.92 -4.03 14.22
N ARG A 41 -52.74 -3.68 14.77
CA ARG A 41 -52.46 -2.31 15.27
C ARG A 41 -52.59 -1.23 14.20
N ASN A 42 -52.26 -1.57 12.96
CA ASN A 42 -52.41 -0.69 11.80
C ASN A 42 -53.84 -0.68 11.20
N ARG A 43 -54.82 -1.23 11.93
CA ARG A 43 -56.24 -1.32 11.57
C ARG A 43 -56.53 -2.19 10.34
N TYR A 44 -55.63 -3.11 10.00
CA TYR A 44 -55.93 -4.17 9.05
C TYR A 44 -56.62 -5.33 9.77
N ASN A 45 -57.69 -5.85 9.19
CA ASN A 45 -58.27 -7.11 9.66
C ASN A 45 -57.35 -8.25 9.21
N VAL A 46 -57.03 -9.18 10.11
CA VAL A 46 -56.17 -10.32 9.81
C VAL A 46 -56.89 -11.61 10.19
N SER A 47 -56.94 -12.56 9.26
CA SER A 47 -57.37 -13.92 9.54
C SER A 47 -56.42 -14.94 8.95
N ILE A 48 -56.19 -16.03 9.68
CA ILE A 48 -55.33 -17.13 9.27
C ILE A 48 -56.17 -18.40 9.26
N ALA A 49 -56.17 -19.12 8.14
CA ALA A 49 -56.81 -20.42 8.01
C ALA A 49 -55.72 -21.50 7.92
N ALA A 50 -55.71 -22.42 8.87
CA ALA A 50 -54.72 -23.51 8.93
C ALA A 50 -55.22 -24.66 9.82
N SER A 51 -54.82 -25.89 9.49
CA SER A 51 -55.10 -27.10 10.27
C SER A 51 -56.59 -27.30 10.58
N GLY A 52 -57.47 -26.97 9.64
CA GLY A 52 -58.93 -27.08 9.82
C GLY A 52 -59.56 -25.97 10.65
N CYS A 53 -58.80 -24.96 11.08
CA CYS A 53 -59.25 -23.88 11.94
C CYS A 53 -59.10 -22.51 11.26
N ASN A 54 -60.01 -21.60 11.58
CA ASN A 54 -59.94 -20.19 11.25
C ASN A 54 -59.60 -19.37 12.50
N TRP A 55 -58.51 -18.64 12.43
CA TRP A 55 -57.95 -17.79 13.47
C TRP A 55 -58.25 -16.35 13.06
N ARG A 56 -58.85 -15.57 13.95
CA ARG A 56 -59.17 -14.16 13.72
C ARG A 56 -58.52 -13.32 14.78
N PHE A 57 -57.90 -12.22 14.36
CA PHE A 57 -57.25 -11.27 15.24
C PHE A 57 -58.05 -9.97 15.22
N ASP A 58 -58.52 -9.55 16.39
CA ASP A 58 -59.27 -8.30 16.55
C ASP A 58 -58.60 -7.45 17.64
N MET A 59 -58.30 -6.19 17.31
CA MET A 59 -57.73 -5.21 18.24
C MET A 59 -58.84 -4.66 19.14
N HIS A 60 -58.62 -4.61 20.45
CA HIS A 60 -59.56 -3.95 21.35
C HIS A 60 -59.59 -2.43 21.14
N THR A 61 -60.72 -1.80 21.51
CA THR A 61 -60.98 -0.36 21.33
C THR A 61 -59.98 0.53 22.07
N ASP A 62 -59.34 0.02 23.11
CA ASP A 62 -58.29 0.70 23.88
C ASP A 62 -56.90 0.65 23.22
N ALA A 63 -56.77 -0.05 22.09
CA ALA A 63 -55.51 -0.33 21.38
C ALA A 63 -54.40 -0.91 22.28
N SER A 64 -54.76 -1.45 23.45
CA SER A 64 -53.79 -1.99 24.41
C SER A 64 -53.56 -3.48 24.18
N SER A 65 -54.57 -4.20 23.69
CA SER A 65 -54.58 -5.66 23.57
C SER A 65 -55.15 -6.18 22.23
N VAL A 66 -54.65 -7.34 21.80
CA VAL A 66 -55.16 -8.11 20.66
C VAL A 66 -55.83 -9.37 21.16
N SER A 67 -57.07 -9.60 20.73
CA SER A 67 -57.77 -10.86 20.92
C SER A 67 -57.56 -11.78 19.73
N CYS A 68 -57.47 -13.09 19.99
CA CYS A 68 -57.44 -14.12 18.96
C CYS A 68 -58.61 -15.09 19.16
N ALA A 69 -59.53 -15.16 18.19
CA ALA A 69 -60.63 -16.10 18.18
C ALA A 69 -60.33 -17.25 17.20
N VAL A 70 -60.30 -18.48 17.71
CA VAL A 70 -60.12 -19.69 16.91
C VAL A 70 -61.47 -20.39 16.77
N THR A 71 -61.87 -20.69 15.54
CA THR A 71 -63.14 -21.36 15.21
C THR A 71 -62.88 -22.50 14.22
N PRO A 72 -63.52 -23.68 14.37
CA PRO A 72 -63.45 -24.73 13.37
C PRO A 72 -63.93 -24.23 12.01
N SER A 73 -63.27 -24.65 10.94
CA SER A 73 -63.77 -24.37 9.59
C SER A 73 -65.01 -25.21 9.31
N GLN A 74 -66.11 -24.55 8.95
CA GLN A 74 -67.39 -25.20 8.62
C GLN A 74 -67.35 -25.91 7.25
N LYS A 75 -66.28 -25.76 6.47
CA LYS A 75 -66.09 -26.39 5.15
C LYS A 75 -65.61 -27.84 5.26
N THR A 76 -66.31 -28.66 6.04
CA THR A 76 -65.93 -30.08 6.23
C THR A 76 -67.13 -30.99 5.98
N LYS A 77 -67.55 -31.07 4.72
CA LYS A 77 -68.28 -32.23 4.19
C LYS A 77 -67.60 -32.61 2.88
N SER A 78 -67.02 -33.81 2.87
CA SER A 78 -66.22 -34.46 1.81
C SER A 78 -65.03 -33.67 1.26
N ILE A 79 -63.82 -34.07 1.66
CA ILE A 79 -62.57 -33.64 1.02
C ILE A 79 -62.43 -34.46 -0.26
N GLU A 80 -62.85 -33.91 -1.40
CA GLU A 80 -62.26 -34.35 -2.66
C GLU A 80 -60.84 -33.80 -2.68
N TRP A 81 -59.86 -34.68 -2.44
CA TRP A 81 -58.44 -34.34 -2.54
C TRP A 81 -58.15 -33.97 -3.98
N THR A 82 -58.18 -32.67 -4.23
CA THR A 82 -57.79 -32.06 -5.49
C THR A 82 -56.27 -32.01 -5.56
N ASP A 83 -55.73 -32.16 -6.77
CA ASP A 83 -54.29 -32.10 -7.00
C ASP A 83 -53.72 -30.77 -6.45
N PRO A 84 -52.76 -30.80 -5.51
CA PRO A 84 -52.14 -29.60 -4.98
C PRO A 84 -51.63 -28.62 -6.05
N ALA A 85 -51.17 -29.12 -7.20
CA ALA A 85 -50.72 -28.27 -8.30
C ALA A 85 -51.87 -27.46 -8.93
N LEU A 86 -53.05 -28.09 -9.09
CA LEU A 86 -54.25 -27.45 -9.62
C LEU A 86 -54.84 -26.42 -8.64
N ASP A 87 -54.81 -26.73 -7.35
CA ASP A 87 -55.25 -25.79 -6.31
C ASP A 87 -54.39 -24.53 -6.32
N MET A 88 -53.06 -24.68 -6.38
CA MET A 88 -52.14 -23.55 -6.48
C MET A 88 -52.36 -22.73 -7.75
N ALA A 89 -52.51 -23.38 -8.91
CA ALA A 89 -52.75 -22.69 -10.18
C ALA A 89 -54.06 -21.90 -10.19
N SER A 90 -55.07 -22.36 -9.44
CA SER A 90 -56.37 -21.70 -9.31
C SER A 90 -56.48 -20.75 -8.11
N LEU A 91 -55.39 -20.52 -7.38
CA LEU A 91 -55.33 -19.72 -6.15
C LEU A 91 -56.36 -20.17 -5.09
N ARG A 92 -56.66 -21.47 -5.06
CA ARG A 92 -57.52 -22.10 -4.06
C ARG A 92 -56.65 -22.66 -2.94
N TYR A 93 -57.09 -22.47 -1.70
CA TYR A 93 -56.45 -23.05 -0.53
C TYR A 93 -57.41 -23.98 0.19
N HIS A 94 -56.87 -25.08 0.71
CA HIS A 94 -57.60 -26.01 1.56
C HIS A 94 -57.13 -25.86 3.00
N VAL A 95 -58.02 -25.40 3.89
CA VAL A 95 -57.70 -25.10 5.29
C VAL A 95 -57.07 -26.27 6.08
N GLN A 96 -57.24 -27.51 5.63
CA GLN A 96 -56.66 -28.69 6.27
C GLN A 96 -55.22 -28.96 5.85
N ARG A 97 -54.85 -28.57 4.63
CA ARG A 97 -53.53 -28.81 4.02
C ARG A 97 -52.66 -27.56 4.01
N ASP A 98 -53.27 -26.43 3.69
CA ASP A 98 -52.61 -25.18 3.37
C ASP A 98 -52.75 -24.16 4.50
N VAL A 99 -51.81 -23.22 4.58
CA VAL A 99 -51.89 -22.04 5.43
C VAL A 99 -52.28 -20.86 4.55
N ALA A 100 -53.44 -20.26 4.80
CA ALA A 100 -53.88 -19.05 4.12
C ALA A 100 -53.94 -17.87 5.08
N VAL A 101 -53.38 -16.73 4.66
CA VAL A 101 -53.41 -15.48 5.41
C VAL A 101 -54.19 -14.46 4.59
N VAL A 102 -55.23 -13.88 5.20
CA VAL A 102 -56.05 -12.84 4.59
C VAL A 102 -55.87 -11.55 5.38
N ILE A 103 -55.54 -10.46 4.69
CA ILE A 103 -55.25 -9.14 5.26
C ILE A 103 -56.17 -8.10 4.60
N GLY A 104 -56.85 -7.30 5.40
CA GLY A 104 -57.66 -6.16 4.95
C GLY A 104 -59.18 -6.43 4.95
N ALA A 105 -59.93 -5.53 4.30
CA ALA A 105 -61.38 -5.62 4.20
C ALA A 105 -61.81 -6.91 3.47
N THR A 106 -62.76 -7.64 4.05
CA THR A 106 -63.44 -8.75 3.38
C THR A 106 -64.89 -8.38 3.10
N ARG A 107 -65.57 -9.07 2.18
CA ARG A 107 -67.00 -8.80 1.85
C ARG A 107 -67.93 -8.77 3.06
N ALA A 108 -67.53 -9.35 4.19
CA ALA A 108 -68.32 -9.48 5.41
C ALA A 108 -67.94 -8.51 6.55
N LYS A 109 -66.87 -7.70 6.45
CA LYS A 109 -66.44 -6.81 7.55
C LYS A 109 -65.80 -5.51 7.05
N SER A 110 -66.14 -4.40 7.70
CA SER A 110 -65.47 -3.10 7.58
C SER A 110 -64.07 -3.16 8.21
N GLY A 111 -63.04 -3.31 7.39
CA GLY A 111 -61.64 -3.14 7.78
C GLY A 111 -60.94 -2.17 6.83
N ARG A 112 -59.75 -1.70 7.17
CA ARG A 112 -58.94 -0.94 6.20
C ARG A 112 -58.58 -1.86 5.02
N PRO A 113 -58.95 -1.53 3.77
CA PRO A 113 -58.47 -2.29 2.62
C PRO A 113 -56.95 -2.13 2.48
N VAL A 114 -56.26 -3.16 2.03
CA VAL A 114 -54.86 -3.04 1.62
C VAL A 114 -54.87 -2.49 0.20
N ALA A 115 -54.44 -1.25 0.03
CA ALA A 115 -54.29 -0.65 -1.29
C ALA A 115 -53.18 -1.39 -2.06
N LEU A 116 -53.36 -1.55 -3.38
CA LEU A 116 -52.45 -2.34 -4.21
C LEU A 116 -51.01 -1.79 -4.17
N ASP A 117 -50.86 -0.47 -4.23
CA ASP A 117 -49.59 0.24 -4.11
C ASP A 117 -48.90 -0.02 -2.76
N ALA A 118 -49.66 -0.01 -1.66
CA ALA A 118 -49.14 -0.33 -0.33
C ALA A 118 -48.64 -1.78 -0.26
N PHE A 119 -49.40 -2.73 -0.83
CA PHE A 119 -49.01 -4.14 -0.88
C PHE A 119 -47.75 -4.34 -1.75
N LEU A 120 -47.70 -3.74 -2.93
CA LEU A 120 -46.54 -3.80 -3.81
C LEU A 120 -45.31 -3.17 -3.14
N ASN A 121 -45.48 -2.08 -2.39
CA ASN A 121 -44.39 -1.48 -1.62
C ASN A 121 -43.89 -2.40 -0.49
N TRP A 122 -44.78 -3.11 0.22
CA TRP A 122 -44.36 -4.10 1.22
C TRP A 122 -43.51 -5.20 0.58
N LEU A 123 -43.95 -5.74 -0.55
CA LEU A 123 -43.20 -6.75 -1.29
C LEU A 123 -41.84 -6.22 -1.77
N ARG A 124 -41.81 -5.03 -2.38
CA ARG A 124 -40.57 -4.39 -2.85
C ARG A 124 -39.53 -4.18 -1.74
N LEU A 125 -39.97 -3.83 -0.54
CA LEU A 125 -39.08 -3.57 0.59
C LEU A 125 -38.63 -4.87 1.28
N THR A 126 -39.41 -5.94 1.17
CA THR A 126 -39.23 -7.15 2.00
C THR A 126 -38.59 -8.31 1.24
N THR A 127 -38.70 -8.38 -0.09
CA THR A 127 -38.19 -9.52 -0.86
C THR A 127 -37.58 -9.14 -2.20
N ILE A 128 -36.67 -9.99 -2.68
CA ILE A 128 -36.02 -9.90 -3.99
C ILE A 128 -36.42 -11.04 -4.94
N ASP A 129 -37.27 -11.98 -4.52
CA ASP A 129 -37.53 -13.20 -5.32
C ASP A 129 -38.69 -13.05 -6.33
N ILE A 130 -39.36 -11.89 -6.33
CA ILE A 130 -40.54 -11.64 -7.17
C ILE A 130 -40.12 -10.95 -8.48
N ARG A 131 -40.07 -11.73 -9.56
CA ARG A 131 -39.80 -11.24 -10.93
C ARG A 131 -40.81 -10.17 -11.35
N GLY A 132 -40.31 -9.11 -11.98
CA GLY A 132 -41.12 -7.97 -12.42
C GLY A 132 -41.51 -6.99 -11.30
N LEU A 133 -41.13 -7.27 -10.04
CA LEU A 133 -41.41 -6.39 -8.92
C LEU A 133 -40.14 -5.91 -8.20
N ALA A 134 -39.31 -6.85 -7.76
CA ALA A 134 -38.14 -6.58 -6.93
C ALA A 134 -36.92 -7.45 -7.29
N PHE A 135 -37.05 -8.28 -8.33
CA PHE A 135 -35.96 -9.16 -8.76
C PHE A 135 -34.78 -8.34 -9.31
N PRO A 136 -33.53 -8.60 -8.85
CA PRO A 136 -32.38 -7.83 -9.26
C PRO A 136 -32.12 -7.91 -10.76
N SER A 137 -31.70 -6.80 -11.35
CA SER A 137 -31.26 -6.74 -12.75
C SER A 137 -29.94 -7.47 -13.00
N SER A 138 -29.10 -7.59 -11.97
CA SER A 138 -27.80 -8.27 -12.02
C SER A 138 -27.51 -9.01 -10.72
N ILE A 139 -27.39 -10.34 -10.83
CA ILE A 139 -27.16 -11.25 -9.72
C ILE A 139 -26.20 -12.37 -10.16
N ILE A 140 -25.29 -12.75 -9.27
CA ILE A 140 -24.40 -13.89 -9.45
C ILE A 140 -24.67 -14.86 -8.33
N SER A 141 -25.36 -15.95 -8.68
CA SER A 141 -25.72 -16.99 -7.72
C SER A 141 -24.57 -17.95 -7.45
N THR A 142 -24.33 -18.23 -6.17
CA THR A 142 -23.31 -19.17 -5.68
C THR A 142 -23.96 -20.18 -4.73
N PRO A 143 -23.35 -21.35 -4.48
CA PRO A 143 -23.86 -22.30 -3.48
C PRO A 143 -23.92 -21.73 -2.07
N HIS A 144 -23.19 -20.63 -1.81
CA HIS A 144 -23.11 -19.99 -0.49
C HIS A 144 -24.08 -18.81 -0.34
N GLY A 145 -24.73 -18.38 -1.42
CA GLY A 145 -25.58 -17.20 -1.49
C GLY A 145 -25.39 -16.43 -2.80
N ASP A 146 -26.04 -15.29 -2.94
CA ASP A 146 -25.96 -14.48 -4.15
C ASP A 146 -25.21 -13.17 -3.92
N LEU A 147 -24.35 -12.81 -4.88
CA LEU A 147 -23.80 -11.47 -5.00
C LEU A 147 -24.71 -10.65 -5.91
N ILE A 148 -25.26 -9.57 -5.39
CA ILE A 148 -26.19 -8.70 -6.12
C ILE A 148 -25.44 -7.43 -6.54
N LEU A 149 -25.33 -7.24 -7.85
CA LEU A 149 -24.64 -6.11 -8.46
C LEU A 149 -25.59 -4.96 -8.85
N ASP A 150 -26.88 -5.13 -8.61
CA ASP A 150 -27.91 -4.13 -8.89
C ASP A 150 -27.65 -2.83 -8.08
N PRO A 151 -27.41 -1.68 -8.74
CA PRO A 151 -27.19 -0.42 -8.05
C PRO A 151 -28.33 0.03 -7.13
N GLN A 152 -29.58 -0.36 -7.43
CA GLN A 152 -30.74 0.02 -6.63
C GLN A 152 -30.81 -0.73 -5.29
N LEU A 153 -30.14 -1.88 -5.20
CA LEU A 153 -30.15 -2.73 -4.02
C LEU A 153 -28.86 -2.60 -3.19
N ARG A 154 -27.97 -1.65 -3.51
CA ARG A 154 -26.69 -1.50 -2.79
C ARG A 154 -26.86 -1.40 -1.28
N GLY A 155 -26.02 -2.16 -0.58
CA GLY A 155 -25.98 -2.19 0.87
C GLY A 155 -27.12 -2.95 1.54
N GLN A 156 -28.02 -3.56 0.75
CA GLN A 156 -29.10 -4.39 1.27
C GLN A 156 -28.61 -5.81 1.50
N LEU A 157 -29.06 -6.39 2.61
CA LEU A 157 -28.76 -7.76 2.97
C LEU A 157 -30.06 -8.56 2.96
N TYR A 158 -30.01 -9.76 2.41
CA TYR A 158 -31.14 -10.66 2.31
C TYR A 158 -30.74 -12.01 2.89
N HIS A 159 -31.72 -12.74 3.40
CA HIS A 159 -31.57 -14.14 3.79
C HIS A 159 -32.72 -14.93 3.18
N ASN A 160 -32.40 -15.87 2.30
CA ASN A 160 -33.38 -16.62 1.51
C ASN A 160 -34.43 -15.69 0.86
N GLY A 161 -33.93 -14.63 0.23
CA GLY A 161 -34.73 -13.67 -0.53
C GLY A 161 -35.56 -12.70 0.29
N ILE A 162 -35.40 -12.69 1.62
CA ILE A 162 -36.09 -11.77 2.54
C ILE A 162 -35.11 -10.77 3.13
N THR A 163 -35.46 -9.48 3.09
CA THR A 163 -34.61 -8.37 3.57
C THR A 163 -34.31 -8.49 5.07
N LEU A 164 -33.02 -8.33 5.42
CA LEU A 164 -32.56 -8.18 6.80
C LEU A 164 -32.54 -6.69 7.15
N ASN A 165 -33.14 -6.33 8.30
CA ASN A 165 -33.19 -4.94 8.75
C ASN A 165 -31.82 -4.49 9.27
N ASN A 166 -31.02 -3.87 8.39
CA ASN A 166 -29.70 -3.30 8.67
C ASN A 166 -29.61 -2.62 10.04
N SER A 167 -28.97 -3.30 10.99
CA SER A 167 -28.28 -2.59 12.06
C SER A 167 -26.82 -2.54 11.70
N THR A 168 -26.31 -1.33 11.57
CA THR A 168 -24.93 -0.91 11.36
C THR A 168 -23.93 -1.60 12.28
N VAL A 169 -23.63 -2.88 12.04
CA VAL A 169 -22.50 -3.57 12.64
C VAL A 169 -21.55 -3.83 11.47
N GLY A 170 -20.42 -3.12 11.42
CA GLY A 170 -19.38 -3.32 10.41
C GLY A 170 -19.31 -2.31 9.26
N GLY A 171 -20.09 -1.22 9.27
CA GLY A 171 -20.01 -0.16 8.26
C GLY A 171 -21.00 -0.29 7.10
N ALA A 172 -20.80 0.49 6.04
CA ALA A 172 -21.67 0.49 4.87
C ALA A 172 -21.22 -0.56 3.84
N PHE A 173 -22.12 -1.47 3.50
CA PHE A 173 -21.95 -2.39 2.39
C PHE A 173 -22.11 -1.67 1.05
N LEU A 174 -21.23 -1.97 0.09
CA LEU A 174 -21.28 -1.44 -1.26
C LEU A 174 -22.09 -2.31 -2.20
N PHE A 175 -22.09 -3.62 -1.96
CA PHE A 175 -22.87 -4.59 -2.72
C PHE A 175 -24.03 -5.10 -1.87
N ALA A 176 -24.98 -5.77 -2.52
CA ALA A 176 -26.02 -6.51 -1.83
C ALA A 176 -25.70 -8.00 -1.83
N TYR A 177 -26.20 -8.68 -0.80
CA TYR A 177 -25.96 -10.11 -0.59
C TYR A 177 -27.25 -10.81 -0.22
N ASN A 178 -27.48 -11.97 -0.82
CA ASN A 178 -28.52 -12.90 -0.36
C ASN A 178 -27.86 -14.13 0.26
N PHE A 179 -27.97 -14.29 1.57
CA PHE A 179 -27.37 -15.38 2.31
C PHE A 179 -28.23 -16.64 2.24
N ALA A 180 -27.59 -17.79 1.96
CA ALA A 180 -28.29 -19.08 1.85
C ALA A 180 -28.48 -19.81 3.20
N TYR A 181 -27.54 -19.64 4.14
CA TYR A 181 -27.48 -20.44 5.38
C TYR A 181 -27.07 -19.67 6.65
N SER A 182 -27.19 -18.33 6.65
CA SER A 182 -26.76 -17.53 7.80
C SER A 182 -27.68 -17.74 9.01
N THR A 183 -27.12 -17.88 10.20
CA THR A 183 -27.92 -17.82 11.44
C THR A 183 -28.38 -16.38 11.66
N THR A 184 -29.69 -16.17 11.75
CA THR A 184 -30.29 -14.88 12.11
C THR A 184 -30.60 -14.84 13.60
N CYS A 185 -30.54 -13.67 14.26
CA CYS A 185 -31.06 -13.54 15.63
C CYS A 185 -32.54 -13.93 15.71
N ARG A 186 -33.07 -14.19 16.92
CA ARG A 186 -34.50 -14.55 17.16
C ARG A 186 -35.47 -13.61 16.43
N ASP A 187 -35.16 -12.31 16.43
CA ASP A 187 -35.98 -11.27 15.80
C ASP A 187 -35.78 -11.15 14.28
N ARG A 188 -34.83 -11.90 13.70
CA ARG A 188 -34.51 -11.93 12.26
C ARG A 188 -34.12 -10.57 11.66
N ARG A 189 -33.79 -9.62 12.52
CA ARG A 189 -33.36 -8.27 12.12
C ARG A 189 -31.88 -8.23 11.78
N ARG A 190 -31.07 -9.16 12.30
CA ARG A 190 -29.61 -9.10 12.23
C ARG A 190 -29.03 -10.50 12.03
N LEU A 191 -27.87 -10.54 11.39
CA LEU A 191 -26.99 -11.72 11.38
C LEU A 191 -26.55 -12.01 12.82
N ALA A 192 -26.67 -13.26 13.25
CA ALA A 192 -26.35 -13.67 14.62
C ALA A 192 -24.83 -13.64 14.88
N SER A 193 -24.03 -13.83 13.84
CA SER A 193 -22.56 -13.89 13.92
C SER A 193 -21.94 -13.15 12.74
N TRP A 194 -21.20 -12.08 13.04
CA TRP A 194 -20.43 -11.34 12.04
C TRP A 194 -19.34 -12.20 11.40
N ARG A 195 -18.74 -13.11 12.17
CA ARG A 195 -17.70 -14.03 11.68
C ARG A 195 -18.25 -14.99 10.63
N ASP A 196 -19.42 -15.57 10.88
CA ASP A 196 -20.05 -16.51 9.94
C ASP A 196 -20.50 -15.78 8.67
N ALA A 197 -21.02 -14.57 8.82
CA ALA A 197 -21.34 -13.70 7.70
C ALA A 197 -20.09 -13.35 6.88
N ALA A 198 -18.98 -12.99 7.53
CA ALA A 198 -17.75 -12.63 6.83
C ALA A 198 -17.20 -13.80 5.99
N ARG A 199 -17.23 -15.00 6.56
CA ARG A 199 -16.89 -16.24 5.84
C ARG A 199 -17.83 -16.46 4.65
N GLN A 200 -19.13 -16.30 4.83
CA GLN A 200 -20.08 -16.49 3.73
C GLN A 200 -19.91 -15.45 2.61
N VAL A 201 -19.68 -14.18 2.97
CA VAL A 201 -19.37 -13.12 1.99
C VAL A 201 -18.09 -13.46 1.23
N GLN A 202 -17.03 -13.91 1.91
CA GLN A 202 -15.80 -14.36 1.26
C GLN A 202 -16.05 -15.52 0.29
N GLN A 203 -16.77 -16.56 0.70
CA GLN A 203 -17.13 -17.69 -0.15
C GLN A 203 -17.96 -17.28 -1.38
N ILE A 204 -18.90 -16.34 -1.21
CA ILE A 204 -19.68 -15.77 -2.32
C ILE A 204 -18.75 -15.07 -3.31
N TRP A 205 -17.82 -14.23 -2.85
CA TRP A 205 -16.89 -13.52 -3.73
C TRP A 205 -15.94 -14.46 -4.47
N GLU A 206 -15.40 -15.47 -3.82
CA GLU A 206 -14.49 -16.44 -4.45
C GLU A 206 -15.20 -17.31 -5.48
N GLU A 207 -16.40 -17.78 -5.18
CA GLU A 207 -17.18 -18.57 -6.10
C GLU A 207 -17.69 -17.73 -7.28
N ALA A 208 -18.06 -16.47 -7.03
CA ALA A 208 -18.38 -15.51 -8.09
C ALA A 208 -17.17 -15.26 -9.00
N LEU A 209 -15.97 -15.10 -8.42
CA LEU A 209 -14.72 -14.96 -9.16
C LEU A 209 -14.41 -16.21 -10.00
N ARG A 210 -14.70 -17.40 -9.48
CA ARG A 210 -14.53 -18.67 -10.21
C ARG A 210 -15.49 -18.79 -11.39
N LYS A 211 -16.73 -18.30 -11.25
CA LYS A 211 -17.78 -18.39 -12.28
C LYS A 211 -17.63 -17.33 -13.38
N GLN A 212 -17.31 -16.10 -13.03
CA GLN A 212 -17.31 -14.95 -13.94
C GLN A 212 -16.11 -14.03 -13.67
N GLU A 213 -14.90 -14.54 -13.91
CA GLU A 213 -13.66 -13.85 -13.59
C GLU A 213 -13.56 -12.45 -14.22
N ASP A 214 -13.87 -12.31 -15.51
CA ASP A 214 -13.74 -11.06 -16.26
C ASP A 214 -14.61 -9.93 -15.68
N THR A 215 -15.77 -10.28 -15.11
CA THR A 215 -16.69 -9.33 -14.48
C THR A 215 -16.31 -9.05 -13.03
N ILE A 216 -15.95 -10.09 -12.28
CA ILE A 216 -15.79 -10.01 -10.82
C ILE A 216 -14.41 -9.51 -10.41
N LEU A 217 -13.35 -9.91 -11.10
CA LEU A 217 -11.99 -9.56 -10.74
C LEU A 217 -11.77 -8.03 -10.72
N PRO A 218 -12.24 -7.24 -11.72
CA PRO A 218 -12.15 -5.78 -11.65
C PRO A 218 -12.91 -5.19 -10.46
N LEU A 219 -14.10 -5.72 -10.14
CA LEU A 219 -14.92 -5.25 -9.03
C LEU A 219 -14.27 -5.53 -7.68
N LEU A 220 -13.74 -6.74 -7.49
CA LEU A 220 -13.03 -7.15 -6.28
C LEU A 220 -11.76 -6.31 -6.07
N VAL A 221 -11.00 -6.06 -7.14
CA VAL A 221 -9.81 -5.20 -7.08
C VAL A 221 -10.18 -3.76 -6.73
N ASP A 222 -11.23 -3.21 -7.34
CA ASP A 222 -11.70 -1.86 -7.03
C ASP A 222 -12.25 -1.75 -5.61
N LEU A 223 -12.97 -2.78 -5.12
CA LEU A 223 -13.42 -2.89 -3.74
C LEU A 223 -12.25 -2.79 -2.76
N LEU A 224 -11.24 -3.65 -2.91
CA LEU A 224 -10.10 -3.70 -1.99
C LEU A 224 -9.16 -2.50 -2.11
N ARG A 225 -9.10 -1.84 -3.28
CA ARG A 225 -8.19 -0.71 -3.53
C ARG A 225 -8.81 0.65 -3.25
N LYS A 226 -10.06 0.88 -3.65
CA LYS A 226 -10.74 2.18 -3.55
C LYS A 226 -11.67 2.27 -2.34
N HIS A 227 -12.14 1.12 -1.86
CA HIS A 227 -13.15 1.04 -0.83
C HIS A 227 -12.74 0.12 0.33
N ALA A 228 -11.45 0.12 0.68
CA ALA A 228 -10.87 -0.77 1.70
C ALA A 228 -11.50 -0.68 3.11
N ARG A 229 -12.29 0.37 3.39
CA ARG A 229 -13.01 0.58 4.66
C ARG A 229 -14.51 0.24 4.56
N SER A 230 -14.98 -0.33 3.45
CA SER A 230 -16.35 -0.81 3.37
C SER A 230 -16.49 -2.12 4.13
N ALA A 231 -17.72 -2.42 4.56
CA ALA A 231 -18.03 -3.67 5.25
C ALA A 231 -17.61 -4.89 4.41
N ASP A 232 -17.84 -4.82 3.08
CA ASP A 232 -17.45 -5.87 2.15
C ASP A 232 -15.94 -6.09 2.13
N ALA A 233 -15.15 -5.00 2.05
CA ALA A 233 -13.69 -5.10 1.98
C ALA A 233 -13.09 -5.67 3.27
N GLU A 234 -13.62 -5.27 4.43
CA GLU A 234 -13.19 -5.78 5.74
C GLU A 234 -13.57 -7.25 5.94
N MET A 235 -14.70 -7.70 5.38
CA MET A 235 -15.13 -9.10 5.43
C MET A 235 -14.34 -9.99 4.48
N VAL A 236 -14.12 -9.54 3.25
CA VAL A 236 -13.47 -10.33 2.19
C VAL A 236 -11.96 -10.37 2.40
N GLY A 237 -11.32 -9.20 2.54
CA GLY A 237 -9.87 -9.05 2.44
C GLY A 237 -9.08 -10.06 3.29
N PRO A 238 -9.26 -10.09 4.63
CA PRO A 238 -8.48 -10.97 5.51
C PRO A 238 -8.68 -12.47 5.28
N HIS A 239 -9.74 -12.88 4.58
CA HIS A 239 -10.14 -14.27 4.42
C HIS A 239 -9.92 -14.81 3.00
N LEU A 240 -9.42 -13.99 2.07
CA LEU A 240 -9.18 -14.42 0.69
C LEU A 240 -8.15 -15.54 0.60
N GLU A 241 -8.48 -16.58 -0.16
CA GLU A 241 -7.57 -17.69 -0.40
C GLU A 241 -6.40 -17.30 -1.32
N PRO A 242 -5.22 -17.93 -1.16
CA PRO A 242 -4.03 -17.62 -1.95
C PRO A 242 -4.23 -17.61 -3.49
N PRO A 243 -5.03 -18.51 -4.11
CA PRO A 243 -5.31 -18.43 -5.54
C PRO A 243 -5.99 -17.14 -5.97
N ALA A 244 -6.97 -16.64 -5.21
CA ALA A 244 -7.67 -15.39 -5.49
C ALA A 244 -6.73 -14.19 -5.35
N VAL A 245 -5.90 -14.18 -4.31
CA VAL A 245 -4.88 -13.14 -4.08
C VAL A 245 -3.88 -13.08 -5.24
N ARG A 246 -3.43 -14.23 -5.76
CA ARG A 246 -2.55 -14.29 -6.93
C ARG A 246 -3.21 -13.73 -8.19
N ARG A 247 -4.51 -13.96 -8.41
CA ARG A 247 -5.25 -13.37 -9.53
C ARG A 247 -5.34 -11.85 -9.41
N ILE A 248 -5.62 -11.32 -8.21
CA ILE A 248 -5.60 -9.88 -7.92
C ILE A 248 -4.22 -9.30 -8.27
N TRP A 249 -3.13 -9.94 -7.84
CA TRP A 249 -1.78 -9.48 -8.13
C TRP A 249 -1.47 -9.45 -9.63
N GLN A 250 -1.78 -10.53 -10.35
CA GLN A 250 -1.59 -10.61 -11.80
C GLN A 250 -2.40 -9.53 -12.54
N TYR A 251 -3.63 -9.27 -12.11
CA TYR A 251 -4.44 -8.20 -12.68
C TYR A 251 -3.82 -6.82 -12.47
N LEU A 252 -3.30 -6.53 -11.27
CA LEU A 252 -2.60 -5.28 -10.99
C LEU A 252 -1.36 -5.09 -11.86
N LEU A 253 -0.55 -6.14 -12.04
CA LEU A 253 0.64 -6.10 -12.91
C LEU A 253 0.28 -5.90 -14.39
N ARG A 254 -0.75 -6.59 -14.89
CA ARG A 254 -1.23 -6.42 -16.27
C ARG A 254 -1.72 -4.99 -16.51
N LYS A 255 -2.52 -4.45 -15.58
CA LYS A 255 -3.09 -3.10 -15.68
C LYS A 255 -2.04 -2.00 -15.58
N SER A 256 -0.96 -2.23 -14.82
CA SER A 256 0.14 -1.26 -14.70
C SER A 256 1.10 -1.29 -15.89
N ALA A 257 1.11 -2.37 -16.68
CA ALA A 257 2.05 -2.61 -17.77
C ALA A 257 3.53 -2.39 -17.34
N GLY A 258 3.86 -2.75 -16.10
CA GLY A 258 5.20 -2.58 -15.52
C GLY A 258 5.62 -1.13 -15.22
N LYS A 259 4.72 -0.16 -15.41
CA LYS A 259 5.00 1.27 -15.20
C LYS A 259 4.79 1.71 -13.76
N GLU A 260 4.03 0.96 -12.97
CA GLU A 260 3.72 1.30 -11.58
C GLU A 260 4.53 0.44 -10.61
N PHE A 261 4.99 1.07 -9.53
CA PHE A 261 5.51 0.38 -8.36
C PHE A 261 4.48 0.52 -7.22
N PHE A 262 4.00 -0.61 -6.73
CA PHE A 262 3.01 -0.64 -5.66
C PHE A 262 3.67 -0.50 -4.30
N TYR A 263 3.10 0.32 -3.42
CA TYR A 263 3.63 0.55 -2.07
C TYR A 263 2.51 0.70 -1.03
N SER A 264 2.80 0.40 0.24
CA SER A 264 1.83 0.51 1.34
C SER A 264 1.45 1.96 1.61
N GLU A 265 0.18 2.21 1.95
CA GLU A 265 -0.27 3.51 2.43
C GLU A 265 0.41 3.99 3.72
N ARG A 266 0.99 3.06 4.51
CA ARG A 266 1.76 3.39 5.72
C ARG A 266 3.20 3.83 5.42
N SER A 267 3.64 3.75 4.17
CA SER A 267 4.96 4.24 3.77
C SER A 267 5.04 5.76 3.86
N ASN A 268 6.23 6.27 4.14
CA ASN A 268 6.48 7.71 4.26
C ASN A 268 6.64 8.39 2.89
N ASP A 269 6.61 9.73 2.87
CA ASP A 269 6.77 10.52 1.63
C ASP A 269 8.11 10.26 0.93
N GLN A 270 9.15 9.89 1.69
CA GLN A 270 10.46 9.54 1.14
C GLN A 270 10.39 8.31 0.22
N THR A 271 9.50 7.36 0.49
CA THR A 271 9.26 6.19 -0.37
C THR A 271 8.80 6.61 -1.76
N VAL A 272 7.88 7.57 -1.85
CA VAL A 272 7.32 8.06 -3.13
C VAL A 272 8.41 8.69 -4.01
N ASN A 273 9.26 9.52 -3.41
CA ASN A 273 10.40 10.13 -4.11
C ASN A 273 11.41 9.06 -4.54
N THR A 274 11.73 8.11 -3.66
CA THR A 274 12.67 7.01 -3.97
C THR A 274 12.17 6.15 -5.14
N ILE A 275 10.87 5.85 -5.22
CA ILE A 275 10.29 5.12 -6.36
C ILE A 275 10.48 5.89 -7.66
N ARG A 276 10.17 7.18 -7.67
CA ARG A 276 10.26 8.01 -8.88
C ARG A 276 11.71 8.21 -9.34
N ASP A 277 12.59 8.52 -8.39
CA ASP A 277 13.95 8.97 -8.69
C ASP A 277 14.90 7.78 -8.89
N SER A 278 14.80 6.76 -8.03
CA SER A 278 15.68 5.59 -8.05
C SER A 278 15.15 4.45 -8.92
N LEU A 279 13.86 4.13 -8.87
CA LEU A 279 13.30 3.02 -9.67
C LEU A 279 12.81 3.48 -11.05
N GLY A 280 12.52 4.77 -11.22
CA GLY A 280 12.00 5.31 -12.49
C GLY A 280 10.56 4.88 -12.79
N GLN A 281 9.82 4.42 -11.78
CA GLN A 281 8.44 3.94 -11.90
C GLN A 281 7.45 4.95 -11.32
N ARG A 282 6.17 4.80 -11.67
CA ARG A 282 5.08 5.58 -11.09
C ARG A 282 4.68 4.98 -9.74
N PRO A 283 4.74 5.72 -8.63
CA PRO A 283 4.30 5.23 -7.34
C PRO A 283 2.77 5.00 -7.34
N ALA A 284 2.33 3.81 -6.96
CA ALA A 284 0.93 3.43 -6.85
C ALA A 284 0.61 2.96 -5.42
N ARG A 285 -0.09 3.80 -4.67
CA ARG A 285 -0.44 3.52 -3.27
C ARG A 285 -1.49 2.41 -3.18
N LEU A 286 -1.27 1.45 -2.28
CA LEU A 286 -2.22 0.40 -1.91
C LEU A 286 -2.68 0.57 -0.46
N PRO A 287 -3.98 0.34 -0.16
CA PRO A 287 -4.44 0.25 1.22
C PRO A 287 -3.70 -0.82 2.01
N ASP A 288 -3.53 -0.62 3.31
CA ASP A 288 -2.67 -1.47 4.15
C ASP A 288 -3.16 -2.92 4.20
N THR A 289 -4.48 -3.11 4.28
CA THR A 289 -5.11 -4.43 4.23
C THR A 289 -4.74 -5.18 2.95
N LEU A 290 -4.89 -4.53 1.78
CA LEU A 290 -4.54 -5.12 0.48
C LEU A 290 -3.04 -5.37 0.36
N TRP A 291 -2.22 -4.46 0.85
CA TRP A 291 -0.76 -4.61 0.89
C TRP A 291 -0.36 -5.87 1.67
N HIS A 292 -0.91 -6.07 2.88
CA HIS A 292 -0.59 -7.22 3.72
C HIS A 292 -1.05 -8.55 3.11
N ILE A 293 -2.25 -8.59 2.53
CA ILE A 293 -2.77 -9.79 1.85
C ILE A 293 -1.86 -10.16 0.67
N LEU A 294 -1.47 -9.18 -0.16
CA LEU A 294 -0.55 -9.42 -1.27
C LEU A 294 0.82 -9.87 -0.76
N ARG A 295 1.34 -9.25 0.30
CA ARG A 295 2.66 -9.58 0.87
C ARG A 295 2.73 -10.98 1.46
N ALA A 296 1.62 -11.52 1.95
CA ALA A 296 1.56 -12.88 2.48
C ALA A 296 1.66 -13.97 1.38
N HIS A 297 1.24 -13.66 0.15
CA HIS A 297 1.04 -14.69 -0.89
C HIS A 297 1.66 -14.39 -2.26
N CYS A 298 2.22 -13.19 -2.46
CA CYS A 298 2.78 -12.72 -3.72
C CYS A 298 4.19 -12.13 -3.51
N PRO A 299 5.04 -12.12 -4.54
CA PRO A 299 6.40 -11.58 -4.48
C PRO A 299 6.40 -10.04 -4.56
N ILE A 300 5.60 -9.37 -3.74
CA ILE A 300 5.58 -7.91 -3.64
C ILE A 300 6.70 -7.46 -2.72
N ARG A 301 7.54 -6.54 -3.21
CA ARG A 301 8.73 -6.03 -2.50
C ARG A 301 8.48 -4.62 -2.00
N THR A 302 9.09 -4.25 -0.87
CA THR A 302 9.28 -2.82 -0.54
C THR A 302 10.27 -2.19 -1.52
N VAL A 303 10.38 -0.87 -1.48
CA VAL A 303 11.36 -0.16 -2.30
C VAL A 303 12.79 -0.60 -1.96
N GLU A 304 13.07 -0.81 -0.68
CA GLU A 304 14.37 -1.26 -0.18
C GLU A 304 14.69 -2.68 -0.65
N GLU A 305 13.70 -3.59 -0.58
CA GLU A 305 13.82 -4.98 -1.06
C GLU A 305 14.04 -5.02 -2.58
N GLU A 306 13.34 -4.17 -3.34
CA GLU A 306 13.53 -4.08 -4.79
C GLU A 306 14.91 -3.50 -5.15
N GLN A 307 15.38 -2.46 -4.43
CA GLN A 307 16.72 -1.92 -4.62
C GLN A 307 17.80 -2.97 -4.31
N GLN A 308 17.61 -3.75 -3.24
CA GLN A 308 18.50 -4.86 -2.90
C GLN A 308 18.52 -5.90 -4.01
N GLU A 309 17.36 -6.31 -4.53
CA GLU A 309 17.29 -7.31 -5.60
C GLU A 309 17.98 -6.82 -6.88
N LEU A 310 17.77 -5.56 -7.27
CA LEU A 310 18.43 -4.97 -8.45
C LEU A 310 19.96 -4.92 -8.33
N PHE A 311 20.49 -4.89 -7.11
CA PHE A 311 21.92 -4.81 -6.81
C PHE A 311 22.54 -6.12 -6.36
N LYS A 312 21.74 -7.15 -6.09
CA LYS A 312 22.18 -8.44 -5.56
C LYS A 312 23.17 -9.12 -6.50
N ASP A 313 22.80 -9.20 -7.78
CA ASP A 313 23.56 -9.87 -8.84
C ASP A 313 24.20 -8.88 -9.83
N ALA A 314 24.28 -7.60 -9.46
CA ALA A 314 24.88 -6.58 -10.30
C ALA A 314 26.38 -6.86 -10.50
N MET A 315 26.81 -6.92 -11.77
CA MET A 315 28.19 -7.29 -12.11
C MET A 315 29.17 -6.20 -11.64
N PRO A 316 30.28 -6.57 -10.98
CA PRO A 316 31.35 -5.64 -10.65
C PRO A 316 31.87 -4.92 -11.90
N CYS A 317 32.11 -3.63 -11.78
CA CYS A 317 32.74 -2.81 -12.79
C CYS A 317 34.11 -2.37 -12.27
N VAL A 318 35.15 -2.57 -13.07
CA VAL A 318 36.45 -1.97 -12.81
C VAL A 318 36.35 -0.45 -13.05
N VAL A 319 37.01 0.34 -12.21
CA VAL A 319 37.11 1.79 -12.43
C VAL A 319 37.80 2.03 -13.78
N PRO A 320 37.16 2.71 -14.74
CA PRO A 320 37.78 2.99 -16.03
C PRO A 320 39.10 3.75 -15.84
N ASP A 321 40.11 3.45 -16.66
CA ASP A 321 41.38 4.17 -16.64
C ASP A 321 41.27 5.52 -17.38
N THR A 322 40.39 6.37 -16.86
CA THR A 322 40.25 7.76 -17.30
C THR A 322 40.63 8.68 -16.15
N THR A 323 41.11 9.87 -16.46
CA THR A 323 41.47 10.86 -15.44
C THR A 323 40.24 11.23 -14.59
N PHE A 324 39.07 11.35 -15.23
CA PHE A 324 37.80 11.63 -14.57
C PHE A 324 37.39 10.54 -13.57
N ALA A 325 37.32 9.27 -14.01
CA ALA A 325 36.88 8.17 -13.15
C ALA A 325 37.80 7.98 -11.93
N ARG A 326 39.12 8.07 -12.14
CA ARG A 326 40.11 8.00 -11.05
C ARG A 326 39.98 9.16 -10.07
N ALA A 327 39.70 10.37 -10.57
CA ALA A 327 39.49 11.54 -9.72
C ALA A 327 38.21 11.43 -8.87
N VAL A 328 37.11 10.98 -9.46
CA VAL A 328 35.84 10.73 -8.75
C VAL A 328 36.02 9.64 -7.68
N ASP A 329 36.62 8.50 -8.03
CA ASP A 329 36.85 7.41 -7.08
C ASP A 329 37.76 7.85 -5.92
N ARG A 330 38.89 8.49 -6.22
CA ARG A 330 39.82 8.99 -5.21
C ARG A 330 39.15 10.00 -4.27
N ALA A 331 38.42 10.97 -4.82
CA ALA A 331 37.76 11.99 -4.02
C ALA A 331 36.65 11.40 -3.15
N LEU A 332 35.86 10.47 -3.68
CA LEU A 332 34.82 9.78 -2.91
C LEU A 332 35.43 8.96 -1.76
N ARG A 333 36.47 8.18 -2.03
CA ARG A 333 37.20 7.42 -1.00
C ARG A 333 37.79 8.33 0.07
N ALA A 334 38.37 9.47 -0.32
CA ALA A 334 38.86 10.47 0.61
C ALA A 334 37.72 11.05 1.47
N CYS A 335 36.53 11.28 0.90
CA CYS A 335 35.36 11.72 1.66
C CYS A 335 34.94 10.68 2.72
N PHE A 336 34.94 9.39 2.38
CA PHE A 336 34.65 8.32 3.35
C PHE A 336 35.75 8.21 4.41
N ALA A 337 37.03 8.34 4.05
CA ALA A 337 38.13 8.34 5.03
C ALA A 337 38.03 9.48 6.06
N LEU A 338 37.35 10.59 5.74
CA LEU A 338 37.06 11.66 6.70
C LEU A 338 35.94 11.29 7.70
N LEU A 339 35.17 10.26 7.41
CA LEU A 339 34.04 9.78 8.19
C LEU A 339 34.41 8.46 8.88
N ARG A 340 34.92 8.55 10.12
CA ARG A 340 35.38 7.38 10.91
C ARG A 340 34.37 6.24 11.02
N PHE A 341 33.07 6.52 10.93
CA PHE A 341 32.05 5.47 10.96
C PHE A 341 31.98 4.66 9.66
N THR A 342 32.68 5.06 8.60
CA THR A 342 32.73 4.38 7.30
C THR A 342 34.03 3.60 7.06
N ASP A 343 34.94 3.54 8.04
CA ASP A 343 36.26 2.87 7.91
C ASP A 343 36.13 1.37 7.54
N HIS A 344 35.02 0.73 7.89
CA HIS A 344 34.74 -0.68 7.60
C HIS A 344 33.97 -0.90 6.29
N ILE A 345 33.64 0.16 5.55
CA ILE A 345 32.77 0.10 4.37
C ILE A 345 33.61 -0.05 3.10
N GLN A 346 33.31 -1.08 2.31
CA GLN A 346 33.96 -1.31 1.02
C GLN A 346 33.14 -0.70 -0.13
N VAL A 347 33.77 0.13 -0.96
CA VAL A 347 33.14 0.76 -2.12
C VAL A 347 33.38 -0.08 -3.37
N PHE A 348 32.30 -0.53 -4.00
CA PHE A 348 32.30 -1.28 -5.26
C PHE A 348 31.51 -0.53 -6.33
N TYR A 349 32.04 -0.51 -7.55
CA TYR A 349 31.27 -0.07 -8.70
C TYR A 349 30.62 -1.27 -9.38
N VAL A 350 29.38 -1.12 -9.82
CA VAL A 350 28.61 -2.19 -10.45
C VAL A 350 27.93 -1.70 -11.72
N ARG A 351 27.76 -2.60 -12.69
CA ARG A 351 26.85 -2.41 -13.82
C ARG A 351 25.47 -2.85 -13.36
N GLY A 352 24.59 -1.89 -13.11
CA GLY A 352 23.19 -2.19 -12.78
C GLY A 352 22.40 -2.57 -14.02
N SER A 353 21.26 -3.22 -13.81
CA SER A 353 20.20 -3.32 -14.82
C SER A 353 19.66 -1.92 -15.14
N ALA A 354 18.88 -1.77 -16.21
CA ALA A 354 18.42 -0.48 -16.79
C ALA A 354 17.63 0.48 -15.85
N GLY A 355 17.50 0.16 -14.56
CA GLY A 355 16.96 1.02 -13.53
C GLY A 355 17.88 2.21 -13.17
N LYS A 356 17.31 3.24 -12.54
CA LYS A 356 18.03 4.46 -12.15
C LYS A 356 18.73 4.36 -10.80
N VAL A 357 18.75 3.21 -10.15
CA VAL A 357 19.28 3.09 -8.79
C VAL A 357 20.78 3.41 -8.81
N ASP A 358 21.13 4.49 -8.13
CA ASP A 358 22.47 5.07 -8.15
C ASP A 358 23.44 4.39 -7.20
N VAL A 359 22.97 4.14 -5.98
CA VAL A 359 23.76 3.64 -4.86
C VAL A 359 22.90 2.73 -4.00
N TYR A 360 23.48 1.65 -3.50
CA TYR A 360 22.89 0.76 -2.52
C TYR A 360 23.94 0.35 -1.48
N PHE A 361 23.58 0.40 -0.20
CA PHE A 361 24.43 -0.04 0.90
C PHE A 361 23.93 -1.38 1.46
N ASP A 362 24.72 -2.43 1.26
CA ASP A 362 24.52 -3.74 1.86
C ASP A 362 25.11 -3.74 3.28
N LYS A 363 24.23 -3.59 4.28
CA LYS A 363 24.62 -3.62 5.70
C LYS A 363 25.20 -4.97 6.14
N GLY A 364 24.75 -6.08 5.54
CA GLY A 364 25.20 -7.43 5.92
C GLY A 364 26.65 -7.68 5.51
N GLN A 365 27.07 -7.12 4.37
CA GLN A 365 28.43 -7.26 3.85
C GLN A 365 29.32 -6.04 4.10
N GLY A 366 28.77 -4.93 4.61
CA GLY A 366 29.51 -3.66 4.73
C GLY A 366 29.90 -3.09 3.36
N MET A 367 29.09 -3.32 2.32
CA MET A 367 29.43 -2.98 0.94
C MET A 367 28.55 -1.85 0.41
N LEU A 368 29.18 -0.77 -0.04
CA LEU A 368 28.53 0.30 -0.80
C LEU A 368 28.69 0.03 -2.29
N LYS A 369 27.61 -0.35 -2.96
CA LYS A 369 27.57 -0.58 -4.40
C LYS A 369 27.10 0.68 -5.11
N ILE A 370 27.88 1.17 -6.08
CA ILE A 370 27.64 2.40 -6.83
C ILE A 370 27.52 2.06 -8.32
N HIS A 371 26.52 2.59 -8.99
CA HIS A 371 26.36 2.38 -10.43
C HIS A 371 27.54 2.99 -11.22
N CYS A 372 28.17 2.22 -12.11
CA CYS A 372 29.36 2.66 -12.85
C CYS A 372 29.15 3.88 -13.78
N ARG A 373 27.89 4.29 -14.00
CA ARG A 373 27.53 5.52 -14.73
C ARG A 373 28.14 6.77 -14.11
N TRP A 374 28.36 6.77 -12.80
CA TRP A 374 28.98 7.87 -12.07
C TRP A 374 30.46 8.09 -12.43
N LEU A 375 31.08 7.11 -13.08
CA LEU A 375 32.46 7.17 -13.57
C LEU A 375 32.54 7.57 -15.06
N ASP A 376 31.40 7.79 -15.72
CA ASP A 376 31.32 8.16 -17.13
C ASP A 376 31.06 9.67 -17.27
N PHE A 377 32.05 10.38 -17.82
CA PHE A 377 32.00 11.82 -17.99
C PHE A 377 30.78 12.25 -18.83
N ALA A 378 30.58 11.66 -20.01
CA ALA A 378 29.51 12.04 -20.92
C ALA A 378 28.13 11.83 -20.30
N ARG A 379 27.94 10.71 -19.58
CA ARG A 379 26.66 10.41 -18.91
C ARG A 379 26.36 11.38 -17.77
N MET A 380 27.36 11.75 -16.97
CA MET A 380 27.16 12.67 -15.85
C MET A 380 26.95 14.13 -16.29
N HIS A 381 27.42 14.49 -17.48
CA HIS A 381 27.42 15.88 -17.97
C HIS A 381 26.37 16.13 -19.08
N HIS A 382 25.63 15.11 -19.53
CA HIS A 382 24.59 15.26 -20.57
C HIS A 382 23.46 16.24 -20.17
N ARG A 383 23.19 16.45 -18.87
CA ARG A 383 22.10 17.32 -18.38
C ARG A 383 22.49 18.27 -17.24
N SER A 384 23.75 18.25 -16.82
CA SER A 384 24.20 18.93 -15.61
C SER A 384 24.92 20.23 -15.96
N PHE A 385 24.47 21.36 -15.41
CA PHE A 385 25.19 22.62 -15.50
C PHE A 385 26.43 22.56 -14.61
N CYS A 386 27.52 22.07 -15.19
CA CYS A 386 28.82 22.14 -14.57
C CYS A 386 29.28 23.60 -14.53
N ARG A 387 30.17 23.97 -13.60
CA ARG A 387 30.75 25.33 -13.61
C ARG A 387 31.31 25.65 -15.02
N PRO A 388 31.31 26.92 -15.44
CA PRO A 388 31.67 27.36 -16.81
C PRO A 388 33.08 27.01 -17.29
N TRP A 389 33.87 26.31 -16.47
CA TRP A 389 35.24 25.87 -16.72
C TRP A 389 35.30 24.44 -17.28
N SER A 390 34.16 23.86 -17.68
CA SER A 390 34.15 22.58 -18.38
C SER A 390 34.93 22.73 -19.70
N PRO A 391 35.86 21.81 -20.04
CA PRO A 391 36.52 21.84 -21.33
C PRO A 391 35.46 21.86 -22.44
N SER A 392 35.51 22.88 -23.31
CA SER A 392 34.53 23.09 -24.38
C SER A 392 34.53 21.97 -25.43
N ASN A 393 35.57 21.12 -25.42
CA ASN A 393 35.74 19.99 -26.32
C ASN A 393 35.65 18.66 -25.56
N LEU A 394 34.58 17.89 -25.82
CA LEU A 394 34.39 16.51 -25.36
C LEU A 394 35.48 15.52 -25.84
N ALA A 395 36.36 15.93 -26.75
CA ALA A 395 37.39 15.08 -27.34
C ALA A 395 38.57 14.81 -26.39
N ASP A 396 38.69 15.54 -25.29
CA ASP A 396 39.84 15.45 -24.38
C ASP A 396 39.44 14.75 -23.06
N THR A 397 38.95 13.51 -23.15
CA THR A 397 38.54 12.69 -21.99
C THR A 397 39.68 12.40 -20.99
N ASN A 398 40.92 12.73 -21.37
CA ASN A 398 42.11 12.59 -20.55
C ASN A 398 42.57 13.91 -19.91
N ALA A 399 41.94 15.04 -20.24
CA ALA A 399 42.21 16.30 -19.55
C ALA A 399 41.92 16.14 -18.05
N PRO A 400 42.81 16.62 -17.17
CA PRO A 400 42.58 16.54 -15.74
C PRO A 400 41.43 17.46 -15.36
N PHE A 401 40.24 16.88 -15.24
CA PHE A 401 39.05 17.58 -14.86
C PHE A 401 38.48 16.94 -13.60
N PHE A 402 38.32 17.74 -12.54
CA PHE A 402 37.69 17.33 -11.30
C PHE A 402 36.31 17.96 -11.18
N CYS A 403 35.29 17.12 -11.03
CA CYS A 403 33.92 17.58 -10.96
C CYS A 403 33.36 17.48 -9.54
N CYS A 404 33.51 18.55 -8.76
CA CYS A 404 33.12 18.53 -7.35
C CYS A 404 31.63 18.21 -7.14
N HIS A 405 30.74 18.68 -8.02
CA HIS A 405 29.29 18.44 -7.88
C HIS A 405 28.93 16.96 -8.03
N VAL A 406 29.64 16.20 -8.89
CA VAL A 406 29.41 14.76 -9.07
C VAL A 406 29.76 14.02 -7.78
N VAL A 407 30.90 14.36 -7.18
CA VAL A 407 31.35 13.76 -5.92
C VAL A 407 30.41 14.14 -4.78
N GLU A 408 29.98 15.39 -4.70
CA GLU A 408 29.00 15.86 -3.71
C GLU A 408 27.67 15.12 -3.82
N GLU A 409 27.10 15.00 -5.03
CA GLU A 409 25.83 14.32 -5.25
C GLU A 409 25.94 12.82 -4.94
N LEU A 410 27.02 12.18 -5.38
CA LEU A 410 27.29 10.77 -5.10
C LEU A 410 27.46 10.50 -3.60
N LEU A 411 28.16 11.40 -2.91
CA LEU A 411 28.35 11.35 -1.47
C LEU A 411 27.03 11.50 -0.72
N VAL A 412 26.18 12.47 -1.10
CA VAL A 412 24.83 12.63 -0.52
C VAL A 412 24.03 11.33 -0.65
N ARG A 413 23.99 10.75 -1.86
CA ARG A 413 23.25 9.51 -2.14
C ARG A 413 23.80 8.33 -1.34
N SER A 414 25.12 8.22 -1.24
CA SER A 414 25.81 7.18 -0.48
C SER A 414 25.52 7.28 1.02
N ILE A 415 25.67 8.48 1.57
CA ILE A 415 25.43 8.78 2.97
C ILE A 415 23.96 8.54 3.34
N ALA A 416 23.02 8.99 2.50
CA ALA A 416 21.60 8.72 2.70
C ALA A 416 21.30 7.21 2.70
N SER A 417 21.95 6.43 1.82
CA SER A 417 21.81 4.97 1.80
C SER A 417 22.37 4.32 3.07
N MET A 418 23.50 4.80 3.59
CA MET A 418 24.14 4.27 4.80
C MET A 418 23.39 4.66 6.08
N PHE A 419 22.95 5.91 6.21
CA PHE A 419 22.22 6.39 7.40
C PHE A 419 20.76 5.94 7.44
N LYS A 420 20.14 5.58 6.31
CA LYS A 420 18.90 4.78 6.37
C LYS A 420 19.10 3.47 7.15
N ALA A 421 20.32 2.92 7.13
CA ALA A 421 20.69 1.69 7.82
C ALA A 421 21.24 1.91 9.25
N HIS A 422 21.56 3.16 9.63
CA HIS A 422 22.16 3.58 10.92
C HIS A 422 21.54 4.89 11.45
N PRO A 423 20.86 4.89 12.62
CA PRO A 423 20.22 6.09 13.16
C PRO A 423 21.25 7.13 13.61
N THR A 424 21.66 8.00 12.70
CA THR A 424 22.47 9.18 13.01
C THR A 424 21.60 10.43 12.97
N SER A 425 21.85 11.39 13.85
CA SER A 425 21.02 12.60 13.92
C SER A 425 21.20 13.46 12.66
N ARG A 426 20.09 13.94 12.06
CA ARG A 426 20.10 14.88 10.92
C ARG A 426 21.06 16.07 11.09
N PRO A 427 21.19 16.69 12.28
CA PRO A 427 22.16 17.77 12.49
C PRO A 427 23.62 17.34 12.27
N ALA A 428 23.97 16.11 12.65
CA ALA A 428 25.31 15.58 12.43
C ALA A 428 25.57 15.35 10.93
N GLU A 429 24.61 14.77 10.21
CA GLU A 429 24.65 14.60 8.75
C GLU A 429 24.89 15.95 8.04
N MET A 430 24.12 16.99 8.38
CA MET A 430 24.29 18.32 7.79
C MET A 430 25.67 18.93 8.10
N LYS A 431 26.20 18.71 9.30
CA LYS A 431 27.54 19.20 9.68
C LYS A 431 28.61 18.51 8.84
N PHE A 432 28.51 17.19 8.65
CA PHE A 432 29.43 16.43 7.80
C PHE A 432 29.38 16.88 6.35
N MET A 433 28.18 17.00 5.78
CA MET A 433 28.02 17.45 4.38
C MET A 433 28.59 18.85 4.16
N ARG A 434 28.40 19.78 5.10
CA ARG A 434 29.00 21.13 5.02
C ARG A 434 30.52 21.09 5.11
N GLN A 435 31.07 20.25 6.00
CA GLN A 435 32.52 20.11 6.15
C GLN A 435 33.15 19.50 4.89
N ILE A 436 32.55 18.44 4.35
CA ILE A 436 33.06 17.78 3.14
C ILE A 436 32.93 18.68 1.92
N GLY A 437 31.78 19.35 1.72
CA GLY A 437 31.61 20.32 0.64
C GLY A 437 32.64 21.45 0.69
N ARG A 438 33.01 21.93 1.89
CA ARG A 438 34.13 22.88 2.03
C ARG A 438 35.45 22.25 1.60
N ARG A 439 35.79 21.05 2.09
CA ARG A 439 37.06 20.36 1.77
C ARG A 439 37.20 20.02 0.29
N LEU A 440 36.11 19.63 -0.38
CA LEU A 440 36.09 19.32 -1.81
C LEU A 440 36.43 20.52 -2.68
N ARG A 441 36.13 21.75 -2.24
CA ARG A 441 36.53 22.97 -2.95
C ARG A 441 38.04 23.22 -2.92
N TYR A 442 38.70 22.80 -1.86
CA TYR A 442 40.16 22.91 -1.70
C TYR A 442 40.92 21.69 -2.23
N LEU A 443 40.23 20.70 -2.80
CA LEU A 443 40.88 19.47 -3.22
C LEU A 443 41.80 19.75 -4.42
N PRO A 444 43.13 19.53 -4.30
CA PRO A 444 44.03 19.71 -5.42
C PRO A 444 43.70 18.73 -6.55
N HIS A 445 43.62 19.24 -7.77
CA HIS A 445 43.45 18.47 -9.00
C HIS A 445 44.45 18.92 -10.07
N SER A 446 44.46 18.25 -11.22
CA SER A 446 45.39 18.60 -12.32
C SER A 446 46.86 18.64 -11.91
N ILE A 447 47.27 17.75 -11.00
CA ILE A 447 48.64 17.71 -10.50
C ILE A 447 49.60 17.33 -11.64
N LYS A 448 50.48 18.26 -12.01
CA LYS A 448 51.52 18.12 -13.04
C LYS A 448 52.88 18.15 -12.36
N LEU A 449 53.71 17.16 -12.69
CA LEU A 449 55.10 17.06 -12.25
C LEU A 449 56.00 17.44 -13.43
N LYS A 450 56.92 18.38 -13.22
CA LYS A 450 57.94 18.74 -14.21
C LYS A 450 59.33 18.69 -13.57
N PRO A 451 60.37 18.23 -14.29
CA PRO A 451 61.74 18.39 -13.84
C PRO A 451 62.06 19.89 -13.63
N TYR A 452 62.76 20.22 -12.55
CA TYR A 452 63.21 21.57 -12.23
C TYR A 452 64.66 21.52 -11.74
N PRO A 453 65.51 22.52 -12.01
CA PRO A 453 66.87 22.53 -11.49
C PRO A 453 66.89 22.37 -9.97
N GLY A 454 67.47 21.27 -9.47
CA GLY A 454 67.49 20.93 -8.04
C GLY A 454 66.33 20.05 -7.55
N GLY A 455 65.30 19.76 -8.38
CA GLY A 455 64.31 18.74 -8.07
C GLY A 455 63.05 18.72 -8.95
N ILE A 456 61.86 18.69 -8.37
CA ILE A 456 60.58 18.48 -9.09
C ILE A 456 59.69 19.70 -8.88
N LEU A 457 59.26 20.33 -9.96
CA LEU A 457 58.19 21.33 -9.93
C LEU A 457 56.84 20.61 -9.90
N VAL A 458 56.13 20.77 -8.79
CA VAL A 458 54.76 20.29 -8.64
C VAL A 458 53.83 21.47 -8.88
N SER A 459 52.91 21.32 -9.82
CA SER A 459 51.85 22.30 -10.06
C SER A 459 50.50 21.63 -9.97
N TRP A 460 49.50 22.32 -9.46
CA TRP A 460 48.14 21.83 -9.35
C TRP A 460 47.15 22.97 -9.55
N GLU A 461 45.90 22.59 -9.73
CA GLU A 461 44.75 23.47 -9.78
C GLU A 461 43.82 23.11 -8.61
N ASP A 462 43.03 24.07 -8.14
CA ASP A 462 41.94 23.83 -7.20
C ASP A 462 40.75 24.75 -7.55
N ASN A 463 39.59 24.50 -6.97
CA ASN A 463 38.34 25.16 -7.37
C ASN A 463 38.14 26.56 -6.76
N GLU A 464 39.03 27.02 -5.88
CA GLU A 464 38.91 28.31 -5.17
C GLU A 464 40.17 29.18 -5.30
N ALA A 465 41.23 28.72 -5.95
CA ALA A 465 42.51 29.42 -6.10
C ALA A 465 42.34 30.82 -6.72
N GLU A 466 41.33 31.03 -7.58
CA GLU A 466 40.96 32.36 -8.07
C GLU A 466 40.38 33.27 -6.99
N SER A 467 39.44 32.77 -6.17
CA SER A 467 38.84 33.51 -5.06
C SER A 467 39.90 34.02 -4.08
N PHE A 468 40.93 33.20 -3.82
CA PHE A 468 42.06 33.56 -2.96
C PHE A 468 43.02 34.57 -3.60
N ARG A 469 43.19 34.55 -4.93
CA ARG A 469 44.02 35.52 -5.66
C ARG A 469 43.38 36.91 -5.74
N THR A 470 42.06 37.01 -5.65
CA THR A 470 41.33 38.29 -5.67
C THR A 470 41.36 39.08 -4.36
N LEU A 471 41.85 38.50 -3.25
CA LEU A 471 41.85 39.12 -1.91
C LEU A 471 42.96 40.17 -1.67
N GLY A 472 43.68 40.60 -2.71
CA GLY A 472 44.59 41.75 -2.67
C GLY A 472 45.95 41.49 -3.32
N PRO A 473 46.75 42.54 -3.60
CA PRO A 473 48.02 42.45 -4.32
C PRO A 473 49.11 41.62 -3.62
N SER A 474 48.93 41.27 -2.34
CA SER A 474 49.84 40.41 -1.58
C SER A 474 49.44 38.93 -1.58
N GLY A 475 48.21 38.57 -1.98
CA GLY A 475 47.68 37.22 -1.81
C GLY A 475 47.71 36.73 -0.34
N PRO A 476 47.07 35.60 -0.02
CA PRO A 476 47.27 34.95 1.28
C PRO A 476 48.61 34.20 1.31
N ASP A 477 49.33 34.28 2.42
CA ASP A 477 50.46 33.40 2.70
C ASP A 477 49.95 31.97 2.95
N TYR A 478 50.17 31.08 1.99
CA TYR A 478 49.88 29.65 2.16
C TYR A 478 51.17 28.84 2.23
N HIS A 479 51.16 27.80 3.08
CA HIS A 479 52.27 26.86 3.25
C HIS A 479 51.82 25.49 2.77
N VAL A 480 52.54 24.93 1.80
CA VAL A 480 52.26 23.60 1.26
C VAL A 480 53.38 22.68 1.70
N VAL A 481 53.01 21.60 2.37
CA VAL A 481 53.94 20.53 2.73
C VAL A 481 53.61 19.32 1.88
N LEU A 482 54.61 18.84 1.15
CA LEU A 482 54.52 17.57 0.43
C LEU A 482 55.09 16.49 1.33
N HIS A 483 54.33 15.42 1.49
CA HIS A 483 54.71 14.28 2.31
C HIS A 483 55.01 13.07 1.43
N ASP A 484 55.86 12.18 1.95
CA ASP A 484 56.06 10.82 1.47
C ASP A 484 54.77 10.00 1.67
N ASP A 485 54.56 8.97 0.84
CA ASP A 485 53.48 7.99 0.92
C ASP A 485 53.43 7.31 2.31
N ASN A 486 54.60 7.13 2.96
CA ASN A 486 54.70 6.60 4.32
C ASN A 486 54.09 7.51 5.41
N CYS A 487 53.80 8.78 5.10
CA CYS A 487 53.22 9.73 6.07
C CYS A 487 51.69 9.63 6.19
N ALA A 488 51.01 8.76 5.43
CA ALA A 488 49.55 8.67 5.43
C ALA A 488 48.92 8.40 6.82
N ASN A 489 49.67 7.78 7.75
CA ASN A 489 49.17 7.34 9.06
C ASN A 489 49.39 8.34 10.21
N THR A 490 50.07 9.47 9.99
CA THR A 490 50.44 10.45 11.04
C THR A 490 49.60 11.73 11.03
N GLY A 491 48.39 11.67 10.47
CA GLY A 491 47.60 12.82 10.00
C GLY A 491 47.38 14.04 10.92
N THR A 492 47.43 13.91 12.25
CA THR A 492 47.34 15.07 13.16
C THR A 492 48.70 15.69 13.50
N ALA A 493 49.79 14.92 13.39
CA ALA A 493 51.15 15.39 13.65
C ALA A 493 51.77 16.16 12.48
N LEU A 494 51.11 16.17 11.31
CA LEU A 494 51.56 16.85 10.09
C LEU A 494 51.01 18.28 9.95
N LEU A 495 50.16 18.72 10.88
CA LEU A 495 49.66 20.09 10.92
C LEU A 495 50.71 20.96 11.64
N HIS A 496 51.31 21.90 10.91
CA HIS A 496 52.22 22.88 11.51
C HIS A 496 51.43 23.90 12.36
N ASP A 497 51.68 23.93 13.67
CA ASP A 497 51.44 25.11 14.50
C ASP A 497 52.60 26.09 14.27
N LYS A 498 52.32 27.27 13.69
CA LYS A 498 53.26 28.40 13.75
C LYS A 498 53.31 28.82 15.23
N PRO A 499 54.42 28.62 15.99
CA PRO A 499 55.74 29.13 15.62
C PRO A 499 56.93 28.29 16.17
N SER A 500 57.59 27.50 15.34
CA SER A 500 59.00 27.15 15.58
C SER A 500 59.65 26.63 14.30
N LEU A 501 60.28 27.53 13.55
CA LEU A 501 61.32 27.20 12.58
C LEU A 501 62.56 26.75 13.35
N ALA A 502 62.48 25.59 14.00
CA ALA A 502 63.64 24.86 14.49
C ALA A 502 63.26 23.41 14.74
N THR A 503 63.91 22.52 13.98
CA THR A 503 64.27 21.17 14.39
C THR A 503 63.13 20.14 14.57
N TRP A 504 62.76 19.43 13.48
CA TRP A 504 62.95 17.97 13.30
C TRP A 504 62.06 17.40 12.16
N CYS A 505 62.68 17.23 10.99
CA CYS A 505 62.39 16.36 9.84
C CYS A 505 62.96 17.07 8.59
N PRO A 506 63.48 16.37 7.57
CA PRO A 506 63.89 17.02 6.33
C PRO A 506 62.65 17.47 5.56
N VAL A 507 62.07 18.59 5.98
CA VAL A 507 60.93 19.25 5.35
C VAL A 507 61.49 20.25 4.35
N ILE A 508 61.13 20.07 3.08
CA ILE A 508 61.41 21.06 2.04
C ILE A 508 60.39 22.19 2.23
N ALA A 509 60.77 23.20 3.01
CA ALA A 509 60.03 24.45 3.10
C ALA A 509 60.51 25.38 1.98
N ALA A 510 59.62 25.71 1.04
CA ALA A 510 59.86 26.78 0.08
C ALA A 510 58.88 27.93 0.39
N SER A 511 59.39 29.07 0.88
CA SER A 511 58.61 30.32 0.91
C SER A 511 58.68 30.95 -0.48
N SER A 512 57.57 31.00 -1.21
CA SER A 512 57.53 31.68 -2.50
C SER A 512 57.26 33.17 -2.31
N SER A 513 58.31 33.99 -2.22
CA SER A 513 58.23 35.40 -2.63
C SER A 513 58.59 35.45 -4.13
N LEU A 514 57.71 36.08 -4.92
CA LEU A 514 57.74 36.20 -6.40
C LEU A 514 57.37 34.95 -7.21
N VAL A 515 56.10 34.88 -7.63
CA VAL A 515 55.72 34.30 -8.93
C VAL A 515 54.76 35.27 -9.64
N ARG A 516 55.17 35.77 -10.81
CA ARG A 516 54.33 36.60 -11.69
C ARG A 516 53.22 35.75 -12.32
N ARG A 517 52.05 36.38 -12.50
CA ARG A 517 50.82 35.92 -13.19
C ARG A 517 51.01 34.72 -14.13
N THR A 518 50.68 33.53 -13.62
CA THR A 518 50.31 32.35 -14.42
C THR A 518 49.13 31.65 -13.77
N GLU A 519 48.26 31.05 -14.58
CA GLU A 519 46.94 30.47 -14.24
C GLU A 519 46.98 29.25 -13.27
N CYS A 520 48.15 28.81 -12.82
CA CYS A 520 48.32 27.65 -11.92
C CYS A 520 49.12 28.00 -10.65
N ALA A 521 48.96 27.22 -9.57
CA ALA A 521 49.90 27.23 -8.43
C ALA A 521 51.07 26.29 -8.75
N SER A 522 52.31 26.71 -8.51
CA SER A 522 53.51 25.95 -8.87
C SER A 522 54.60 26.11 -7.81
N LEU A 523 55.15 25.00 -7.31
CA LEU A 523 56.21 24.98 -6.29
C LEU A 523 57.39 24.09 -6.70
N PRO A 524 58.63 24.59 -6.69
CA PRO A 524 59.83 23.77 -6.87
C PRO A 524 60.13 22.97 -5.58
N VAL A 525 60.39 21.66 -5.72
CA VAL A 525 60.68 20.73 -4.62
C VAL A 525 62.09 20.20 -4.79
N CYS A 526 63.04 20.55 -3.91
CA CYS A 526 64.44 20.11 -4.04
C CYS A 526 64.73 18.79 -3.33
N ARG A 527 65.31 17.79 -4.01
CA ARG A 527 65.76 16.53 -3.36
C ARG A 527 67.14 16.74 -2.71
N THR A 528 67.23 16.63 -1.39
CA THR A 528 68.54 16.52 -0.70
C THR A 528 69.00 15.06 -0.69
N HIS A 529 70.04 14.74 -1.46
CA HIS A 529 70.76 13.47 -1.35
C HIS A 529 71.65 13.46 -0.10
N ARG A 530 71.49 12.48 0.79
CA ARG A 530 72.51 12.18 1.81
C ARG A 530 73.65 11.39 1.15
N HIS A 531 74.84 11.98 1.07
CA HIS A 531 76.07 11.21 1.02
C HIS A 531 76.38 10.71 2.43
N ILE A 532 76.40 9.40 2.60
CA ILE A 532 77.02 8.74 3.75
C ILE A 532 78.31 8.11 3.20
N MET A 533 79.43 8.50 3.78
CA MET A 533 80.76 7.90 3.60
C MET A 533 81.45 8.00 4.97
N PRO A 534 82.27 7.00 5.32
CA PRO A 534 81.92 5.77 6.04
C PRO A 534 81.61 5.99 7.52
#